data_AF-A0A4Q0Q6X3-F1
#
_entry.id   AF-A0A4Q0Q6X3-F1
#
_cell.length_a   1.000
_cell.length_b   1.000
_cell.length_c   1.000
_cell.angle_alpha   90.00
_cell.angle_beta   90.00
_cell.angle_gamma   90.00
#
_symmetry.space_group_name_H-M   'P 1'
#
loop_
_entity.id
_entity.type
_entity.pdbx_description
1 polymer ?
#
loop_
_entity_poly.entity_id
_entity_poly.type
_entity_poly.pdbx_seq_one_letter_code
_entity_poly.pdbx_strand_id
1 'polypeptide(L)'
;MSFLDEIDDEFGRAGLDRAVALGDTGPIVDWLLTTFSFQGISDRVARDYIEKHGTASWSDINASFGKQPSCPKLRSYWHFHRCRYDKTSVTCSEPDHIDACPLPRPHLRNGRLNQTAWSLFLFVRDLTDRDLVGWIDRQLQSARPAPGTTIEAARQEALVGPLRHVYGVSDKILMMTLSTLLIGARNQRTIWFETGKAMIAVDTLVHNFLHRTGILGTCGTPHTYGAACYAPGGCAEIIRTLADRIDVRTLSRAFPQKFPRFVQNALWRFCSGDGLNLCNGNRIDDRQACDISYCYLYQKCSREPLKGLKTTAKSDIYSDN
;
A
#
# COMPACT_ATOMS: atom_id res chain seq x y z
N MET A 1 -23.22 1.77 3.63
CA MET A 1 -22.22 0.69 3.55
C MET A 1 -21.09 1.04 4.49
N SER A 2 -20.78 0.16 5.44
CA SER A 2 -19.69 0.35 6.40
C SER A 2 -18.34 0.02 5.75
N PHE A 3 -17.23 0.41 6.40
CA PHE A 3 -15.89 0.05 5.94
C PHE A 3 -15.65 -1.47 5.86
N LEU A 4 -16.24 -2.25 6.78
CA LEU A 4 -16.15 -3.72 6.71
C LEU A 4 -16.98 -4.28 5.56
N ASP A 5 -18.18 -3.72 5.32
CA ASP A 5 -19.06 -4.17 4.23
C ASP A 5 -18.36 -3.98 2.87
N GLU A 6 -17.64 -2.86 2.68
CA GLU A 6 -16.88 -2.62 1.45
C GLU A 6 -15.74 -3.62 1.25
N ILE A 7 -15.04 -3.96 2.34
CA ILE A 7 -13.99 -4.99 2.31
C ILE A 7 -14.61 -6.36 2.01
N ASP A 8 -15.75 -6.69 2.60
CA ASP A 8 -16.47 -7.95 2.31
C ASP A 8 -16.88 -8.04 0.85
N ASP A 9 -17.46 -6.96 0.31
CA ASP A 9 -17.91 -6.91 -1.07
C ASP A 9 -16.72 -7.05 -2.04
N GLU A 10 -15.59 -6.42 -1.76
CA GLU A 10 -14.36 -6.61 -2.55
C GLU A 10 -13.84 -8.05 -2.42
N PHE A 11 -13.73 -8.55 -1.18
CA PHE A 11 -13.15 -9.86 -0.87
C PHE A 11 -13.98 -11.00 -1.49
N GLY A 12 -15.30 -10.91 -1.42
CA GLY A 12 -16.23 -11.87 -2.04
C GLY A 12 -16.23 -11.78 -3.56
N ARG A 13 -16.28 -10.57 -4.16
CA ARG A 13 -16.21 -10.41 -5.62
C ARG A 13 -14.92 -10.94 -6.22
N ALA A 14 -13.80 -10.83 -5.48
CA ALA A 14 -12.51 -11.37 -5.89
C ALA A 14 -12.37 -12.88 -5.61
N GLY A 15 -13.37 -13.54 -5.01
CA GLY A 15 -13.32 -14.98 -4.67
C GLY A 15 -12.29 -15.33 -3.60
N LEU A 16 -11.84 -14.35 -2.81
CA LEU A 16 -10.79 -14.53 -1.82
C LEU A 16 -11.28 -15.30 -0.59
N ASP A 17 -12.59 -15.30 -0.33
CA ASP A 17 -13.22 -16.10 0.72
C ASP A 17 -12.97 -17.59 0.51
N ARG A 18 -13.24 -18.10 -0.68
CA ARG A 18 -12.99 -19.49 -1.04
C ARG A 18 -11.50 -19.76 -1.12
N ALA A 19 -10.71 -18.82 -1.67
CA ALA A 19 -9.28 -19.00 -1.82
C ALA A 19 -8.58 -19.16 -0.46
N VAL A 20 -8.90 -18.30 0.51
CA VAL A 20 -8.35 -18.40 1.88
C VAL A 20 -8.83 -19.66 2.60
N ALA A 21 -10.10 -20.06 2.41
CA ALA A 21 -10.66 -21.25 3.03
C ALA A 21 -9.97 -22.54 2.53
N LEU A 22 -9.64 -22.60 1.24
CA LEU A 22 -9.04 -23.77 0.59
C LEU A 22 -7.50 -23.73 0.56
N GLY A 23 -6.87 -22.63 0.98
CA GLY A 23 -5.44 -22.44 0.81
C GLY A 23 -5.03 -22.23 -0.65
N ASP A 24 -5.94 -21.78 -1.51
CA ASP A 24 -5.67 -21.57 -2.93
C ASP A 24 -4.88 -20.27 -3.15
N THR A 25 -3.63 -20.44 -3.57
CA THR A 25 -2.68 -19.34 -3.76
C THR A 25 -2.97 -18.54 -5.04
N GLY A 26 -3.52 -19.17 -6.08
CA GLY A 26 -3.69 -18.54 -7.39
C GLY A 26 -4.54 -17.27 -7.34
N PRO A 27 -5.80 -17.34 -6.87
CA PRO A 27 -6.68 -16.17 -6.79
C PRO A 27 -6.12 -15.03 -5.93
N ILE A 28 -5.40 -15.34 -4.85
CA ILE A 28 -4.77 -14.32 -3.99
C ILE A 28 -3.65 -13.61 -4.75
N VAL A 29 -2.81 -14.35 -5.48
CA VAL A 29 -1.76 -13.76 -6.31
C VAL A 29 -2.37 -12.87 -7.41
N ASP A 30 -3.41 -13.34 -8.09
CA ASP A 30 -4.08 -12.57 -9.16
C ASP A 30 -4.67 -11.26 -8.63
N TRP A 31 -5.29 -11.31 -7.45
CA TRP A 31 -5.79 -10.12 -6.78
C TRP A 31 -4.66 -9.18 -6.34
N LEU A 32 -3.54 -9.70 -5.80
CA LEU A 32 -2.36 -8.89 -5.47
C LEU A 32 -1.80 -8.18 -6.71
N LEU A 33 -1.67 -8.88 -7.83
CA LEU A 33 -1.16 -8.31 -9.09
C LEU A 33 -2.09 -7.21 -9.64
N THR A 34 -3.39 -7.41 -9.50
CA THR A 34 -4.40 -6.40 -9.82
C THR A 34 -4.22 -5.16 -8.94
N THR A 35 -4.11 -5.35 -7.61
CA THR A 35 -3.96 -4.23 -6.68
C THR A 35 -2.63 -3.48 -6.86
N PHE A 36 -1.53 -4.19 -7.12
CA PHE A 36 -0.25 -3.57 -7.43
C PHE A 36 -0.26 -2.77 -8.73
N SER A 37 -1.20 -3.07 -9.62
CA SER A 37 -1.43 -2.31 -10.85
C SER A 37 -2.13 -0.98 -10.59
N PHE A 38 -2.54 -0.60 -9.39
CA PHE A 38 -3.00 0.77 -9.11
C PHE A 38 -1.86 1.76 -8.79
N GLN A 39 -0.63 1.26 -8.57
CA GLN A 39 0.46 2.14 -8.15
C GLN A 39 0.89 3.14 -9.24
N GLY A 40 1.18 4.38 -8.80
CA GLY A 40 1.83 5.42 -9.59
C GLY A 40 0.94 6.13 -10.62
N ILE A 41 -0.36 5.81 -10.68
CA ILE A 41 -1.35 6.45 -11.55
C ILE A 41 -2.70 6.55 -10.82
N SER A 42 -3.68 7.25 -11.39
CA SER A 42 -5.05 7.22 -10.85
C SER A 42 -5.69 5.84 -11.04
N ASP A 43 -6.49 5.42 -10.07
CA ASP A 43 -7.19 4.14 -10.11
C ASP A 43 -8.04 3.96 -11.37
N ARG A 44 -8.73 5.01 -11.84
CA ARG A 44 -9.53 4.97 -13.07
C ARG A 44 -8.70 4.54 -14.29
N VAL A 45 -7.58 5.21 -14.55
CA VAL A 45 -6.68 4.89 -15.67
C VAL A 45 -6.15 3.45 -15.57
N ALA A 46 -5.87 2.97 -14.34
CA ALA A 46 -5.45 1.59 -14.13
C ALA A 46 -6.58 0.60 -14.47
N ARG A 47 -7.82 0.85 -14.02
CA ARG A 47 -8.99 0.00 -14.32
C ARG A 47 -9.26 -0.04 -15.82
N ASP A 48 -9.33 1.10 -16.47
CA ASP A 48 -9.55 1.19 -17.93
C ASP A 48 -8.51 0.36 -18.71
N TYR A 49 -7.25 0.38 -18.26
CA TYR A 49 -6.19 -0.42 -18.87
C TYR A 49 -6.40 -1.92 -18.63
N ILE A 50 -6.71 -2.33 -17.39
CA ILE A 50 -6.93 -3.74 -17.03
C ILE A 50 -8.15 -4.31 -17.76
N GLU A 51 -9.25 -3.56 -17.85
CA GLU A 51 -10.45 -3.97 -18.59
C GLU A 51 -10.14 -4.21 -20.07
N LYS A 52 -9.28 -3.38 -20.67
CA LYS A 52 -8.92 -3.48 -22.08
C LYS A 52 -7.88 -4.56 -22.39
N HIS A 53 -6.90 -4.76 -21.50
CA HIS A 53 -5.70 -5.55 -21.78
C HIS A 53 -5.52 -6.78 -20.87
N GLY A 54 -6.39 -6.94 -19.88
CA GLY A 54 -6.26 -7.93 -18.83
C GLY A 54 -5.18 -7.58 -17.80
N THR A 55 -4.93 -8.54 -16.92
CA THR A 55 -3.85 -8.52 -15.92
C THR A 55 -3.02 -9.80 -16.08
N ALA A 56 -1.87 -9.86 -15.40
CA ALA A 56 -1.12 -11.10 -15.32
C ALA A 56 -1.78 -12.02 -14.29
N SER A 57 -1.84 -13.32 -14.60
CA SER A 57 -2.34 -14.34 -13.69
C SER A 57 -1.26 -15.33 -13.26
N TRP A 58 -1.43 -15.90 -12.08
CA TRP A 58 -0.66 -17.02 -11.55
C TRP A 58 -0.64 -18.18 -12.54
N SER A 59 -1.79 -18.52 -13.10
CA SER A 59 -1.93 -19.65 -14.02
C SER A 59 -1.12 -19.46 -15.31
N ASP A 60 -1.17 -18.27 -15.91
CA ASP A 60 -0.45 -17.95 -17.15
C ASP A 60 1.06 -17.91 -16.93
N ILE A 61 1.50 -17.30 -15.82
CA ILE A 61 2.92 -17.25 -15.48
C ILE A 61 3.43 -18.65 -15.14
N ASN A 62 2.68 -19.44 -14.37
CA ASN A 62 3.05 -20.82 -14.04
C ASN A 62 3.13 -21.70 -15.29
N ALA A 63 2.18 -21.59 -16.22
CA ALA A 63 2.20 -22.30 -17.49
C ALA A 63 3.41 -21.87 -18.36
N SER A 64 3.70 -20.57 -18.41
CA SER A 64 4.86 -20.04 -19.14
C SER A 64 6.18 -20.50 -18.52
N PHE A 65 6.25 -20.57 -17.20
CA PHE A 65 7.41 -21.11 -16.48
C PHE A 65 7.56 -22.62 -16.70
N GLY A 66 6.46 -23.37 -16.78
CA GLY A 66 6.45 -24.80 -17.07
C GLY A 66 7.06 -25.18 -18.42
N LYS A 67 7.15 -24.24 -19.36
CA LYS A 67 7.88 -24.39 -20.63
C LYS A 67 9.41 -24.32 -20.49
N GLN A 68 9.92 -24.22 -19.27
CA GLN A 68 11.34 -24.19 -18.95
C GLN A 68 12.10 -23.08 -19.70
N PRO A 69 11.79 -21.80 -19.43
CA PRO A 69 12.46 -20.70 -20.10
C PRO A 69 13.97 -20.74 -19.87
N SER A 70 14.75 -20.51 -20.92
CA SER A 70 16.22 -20.61 -20.88
C SER A 70 16.90 -19.48 -20.10
N CYS A 71 16.19 -18.37 -19.87
CA CYS A 71 16.76 -17.18 -19.23
C CYS A 71 17.18 -17.49 -17.78
N PRO A 72 18.47 -17.33 -17.40
CA PRO A 72 18.96 -17.68 -16.07
C PRO A 72 18.33 -16.83 -14.97
N LYS A 73 17.85 -15.61 -15.29
CA LYS A 73 17.12 -14.75 -14.35
C LYS A 73 15.80 -15.35 -13.86
N LEU A 74 15.18 -16.25 -14.61
CA LEU A 74 13.90 -16.87 -14.22
C LEU A 74 14.08 -18.15 -13.40
N ARG A 75 15.33 -18.58 -13.16
CA ARG A 75 15.65 -19.82 -12.43
C ARG A 75 15.11 -19.80 -11.00
N SER A 76 15.36 -18.74 -10.25
CA SER A 76 14.84 -18.55 -8.90
C SER A 76 14.61 -17.08 -8.56
N TYR A 77 13.87 -16.86 -7.49
CA TYR A 77 13.59 -15.54 -6.94
C TYR A 77 14.86 -14.70 -6.78
N TRP A 78 15.93 -15.27 -6.22
CA TRP A 78 17.19 -14.55 -6.03
C TRP A 78 17.95 -14.31 -7.33
N HIS A 79 17.85 -15.21 -8.32
CA HIS A 79 18.45 -14.99 -9.65
C HIS A 79 17.75 -13.89 -10.42
N PHE A 80 16.46 -13.67 -10.17
CA PHE A 80 15.65 -12.63 -10.82
C PHE A 80 16.13 -11.21 -10.52
N HIS A 81 16.86 -11.04 -9.43
CA HIS A 81 17.42 -9.75 -9.06
C HIS A 81 18.26 -9.16 -10.20
N ARG A 82 18.06 -7.85 -10.44
CA ARG A 82 18.63 -7.12 -11.59
C ARG A 82 18.29 -7.77 -12.93
N CYS A 83 17.05 -8.25 -13.14
CA CYS A 83 16.55 -8.58 -14.47
C CYS A 83 16.61 -7.36 -15.41
N ARG A 84 16.21 -6.18 -14.90
CA ARG A 84 16.29 -4.88 -15.58
C ARG A 84 15.57 -4.85 -16.93
N TYR A 85 14.49 -5.61 -17.07
CA TYR A 85 13.69 -5.55 -18.29
C TYR A 85 13.09 -4.15 -18.47
N ASP A 86 13.44 -3.50 -19.58
CA ASP A 86 12.86 -2.26 -20.01
C ASP A 86 11.97 -2.51 -21.23
N LYS A 87 10.69 -2.17 -21.10
CA LYS A 87 9.67 -2.45 -22.13
C LYS A 87 9.85 -1.59 -23.38
N THR A 88 10.33 -0.35 -23.23
CA THR A 88 10.41 0.62 -24.33
C THR A 88 11.60 0.31 -25.24
N SER A 89 12.77 0.10 -24.65
CA SER A 89 14.00 -0.26 -25.38
C SER A 89 14.09 -1.74 -25.72
N VAL A 90 13.24 -2.57 -25.11
CA VAL A 90 13.29 -4.05 -25.25
C VAL A 90 14.68 -4.55 -24.89
N THR A 91 15.17 -4.13 -23.71
CA THR A 91 16.48 -4.52 -23.19
C THR A 91 16.34 -5.16 -21.82
N CYS A 92 17.31 -5.98 -21.43
CA CYS A 92 17.42 -6.55 -20.09
C CYS A 92 18.87 -6.95 -19.80
N SER A 93 19.13 -7.53 -18.62
CA SER A 93 20.47 -8.02 -18.27
C SER A 93 20.86 -9.35 -18.91
N GLU A 94 19.95 -9.99 -19.66
CA GLU A 94 20.20 -11.25 -20.39
C GLU A 94 19.65 -11.15 -21.83
N PRO A 95 20.25 -10.28 -22.67
CA PRO A 95 19.69 -9.95 -23.99
C PRO A 95 19.55 -11.16 -24.91
N ASP A 96 20.48 -12.12 -24.86
CA ASP A 96 20.47 -13.32 -25.71
C ASP A 96 19.24 -14.23 -25.49
N HIS A 97 18.49 -14.02 -24.41
CA HIS A 97 17.30 -14.80 -24.07
C HIS A 97 15.99 -14.04 -24.31
N ILE A 98 16.03 -12.76 -24.71
CA ILE A 98 14.85 -11.89 -24.68
C ILE A 98 13.73 -12.37 -25.62
N ASP A 99 14.09 -12.90 -26.80
CA ASP A 99 13.14 -13.35 -27.80
C ASP A 99 12.29 -14.53 -27.32
N ALA A 100 12.87 -15.43 -26.54
CA ALA A 100 12.16 -16.57 -25.94
C ALA A 100 11.64 -16.27 -24.52
N CYS A 101 11.95 -15.11 -23.96
CA CYS A 101 11.62 -14.79 -22.58
C CYS A 101 10.10 -14.65 -22.40
N PRO A 102 9.50 -15.28 -21.37
CA PRO A 102 8.08 -15.13 -21.09
C PRO A 102 7.76 -13.84 -20.33
N LEU A 103 8.76 -13.15 -19.76
CA LEU A 103 8.54 -11.93 -18.97
C LEU A 103 7.89 -10.77 -19.75
N PRO A 104 8.28 -10.47 -21.00
CA PRO A 104 7.66 -9.41 -21.80
C PRO A 104 6.23 -9.69 -22.24
N ARG A 105 5.76 -10.95 -22.14
CA ARG A 105 4.54 -11.42 -22.82
C ARG A 105 3.24 -10.85 -22.25
N PRO A 106 3.04 -10.74 -20.93
CA PRO A 106 1.86 -10.08 -20.39
C PRO A 106 1.79 -8.62 -20.86
N HIS A 107 0.65 -8.22 -21.44
CA HIS A 107 0.43 -6.86 -21.96
C HIS A 107 0.14 -5.84 -20.85
N LEU A 108 0.95 -5.82 -19.79
CA LEU A 108 0.83 -4.87 -18.69
C LEU A 108 1.29 -3.47 -19.11
N ARG A 109 0.81 -2.42 -18.43
CA ARG A 109 1.03 -1.04 -18.90
C ARG A 109 2.49 -0.65 -19.06
N ASN A 110 3.39 -1.24 -18.28
CA ASN A 110 4.83 -0.96 -18.34
C ASN A 110 5.66 -2.17 -17.90
N GLY A 111 6.95 -2.18 -18.28
CA GLY A 111 7.87 -3.27 -17.96
C GLY A 111 8.16 -3.45 -16.47
N ARG A 112 7.91 -2.41 -15.65
CA ARG A 112 7.98 -2.54 -14.18
C ARG A 112 6.91 -3.51 -13.68
N LEU A 113 5.67 -3.41 -14.16
CA LEU A 113 4.62 -4.36 -13.77
C LEU A 113 4.92 -5.78 -14.25
N ASN A 114 5.52 -5.96 -15.44
CA ASN A 114 5.98 -7.29 -15.88
C ASN A 114 6.99 -7.88 -14.89
N GLN A 115 7.95 -7.07 -14.44
CA GLN A 115 8.91 -7.50 -13.44
C GLN A 115 8.29 -7.73 -12.06
N THR A 116 7.31 -6.91 -11.65
CA THR A 116 6.55 -7.12 -10.41
C THR A 116 5.82 -8.45 -10.44
N ALA A 117 5.15 -8.78 -11.55
CA ALA A 117 4.41 -10.02 -11.69
C ALA A 117 5.30 -11.26 -11.59
N TRP A 118 6.42 -11.27 -12.33
CA TRP A 118 7.40 -12.36 -12.24
C TRP A 118 8.10 -12.43 -10.89
N SER A 119 8.41 -11.29 -10.27
CA SER A 119 9.02 -11.26 -8.94
C SER A 119 8.08 -11.84 -7.88
N LEU A 120 6.79 -11.50 -7.91
CA LEU A 120 5.81 -12.05 -6.98
C LEU A 120 5.60 -13.55 -7.22
N PHE A 121 5.48 -13.97 -8.48
CA PHE A 121 5.38 -15.38 -8.83
C PHE A 121 6.55 -16.19 -8.29
N LEU A 122 7.78 -15.73 -8.53
CA LEU A 122 8.99 -16.41 -8.05
C LEU A 122 9.11 -16.38 -6.53
N PHE A 123 8.71 -15.28 -5.88
CA PHE A 123 8.64 -15.19 -4.42
C PHE A 123 7.73 -16.28 -3.85
N VAL A 124 6.50 -16.37 -4.37
CA VAL A 124 5.53 -17.37 -3.91
C VAL A 124 6.03 -18.78 -4.19
N ARG A 125 6.55 -19.03 -5.40
CA ARG A 125 7.08 -20.34 -5.77
C ARG A 125 8.23 -20.80 -4.88
N ASP A 126 9.18 -19.92 -4.57
CA ASP A 126 10.45 -20.30 -3.93
C ASP A 126 10.49 -20.07 -2.42
N LEU A 127 9.80 -19.05 -1.91
CA LEU A 127 9.89 -18.63 -0.51
C LEU A 127 8.64 -18.99 0.31
N THR A 128 7.56 -19.41 -0.36
CA THR A 128 6.31 -19.83 0.30
C THR A 128 5.96 -21.29 0.05
N ASP A 129 6.84 -22.04 -0.62
CA ASP A 129 6.58 -23.43 -1.06
C ASP A 129 5.31 -23.57 -1.90
N ARG A 130 4.97 -22.52 -2.68
CA ARG A 130 3.71 -22.39 -3.45
C ARG A 130 2.44 -22.34 -2.59
N ASP A 131 2.57 -22.16 -1.29
CA ASP A 131 1.48 -22.06 -0.31
C ASP A 131 1.52 -20.68 0.36
N LEU A 132 0.95 -19.68 -0.32
CA LEU A 132 0.93 -18.31 0.20
C LEU A 132 0.05 -18.18 1.45
N VAL A 133 -1.08 -18.87 1.50
CA VAL A 133 -2.01 -18.81 2.65
C VAL A 133 -1.35 -19.38 3.90
N GLY A 134 -0.81 -20.60 3.81
CA GLY A 134 -0.12 -21.21 4.93
C GLY A 134 1.19 -20.48 5.27
N TRP A 135 1.87 -19.86 4.30
CA TRP A 135 3.00 -18.98 4.60
C TRP A 135 2.58 -17.76 5.45
N ILE A 136 1.47 -17.09 5.10
CA ILE A 136 0.92 -15.99 5.91
C ILE A 136 0.59 -16.48 7.33
N ASP A 137 -0.07 -17.63 7.45
CA ASP A 137 -0.37 -18.23 8.75
C ASP A 137 0.90 -18.44 9.58
N ARG A 138 1.92 -19.06 8.99
CA ARG A 138 3.21 -19.34 9.65
C ARG A 138 3.87 -18.04 10.11
N GLN A 139 3.98 -17.03 9.25
CA GLN A 139 4.59 -15.74 9.60
C GLN A 139 3.88 -15.06 10.77
N LEU A 140 2.55 -15.02 10.75
CA LEU A 140 1.77 -14.34 11.78
C LEU A 140 1.77 -15.10 13.12
N GLN A 141 1.86 -16.42 13.09
CA GLN A 141 1.93 -17.27 14.29
C GLN A 141 3.34 -17.28 14.90
N SER A 142 4.39 -17.24 14.07
CA SER A 142 5.78 -17.25 14.52
C SER A 142 6.29 -15.87 14.95
N ALA A 143 5.61 -14.78 14.56
CA ALA A 143 5.99 -13.44 14.95
C ALA A 143 6.15 -13.30 16.47
N ARG A 144 7.27 -12.70 16.89
CA ARG A 144 7.58 -12.39 18.30
C ARG A 144 7.94 -10.91 18.41
N PRO A 145 7.31 -10.17 19.32
CA PRO A 145 7.67 -8.77 19.54
C PRO A 145 9.06 -8.67 20.16
N ALA A 146 9.87 -7.76 19.64
CA ALA A 146 11.06 -7.27 20.32
C ALA A 146 10.65 -6.43 21.55
N PRO A 147 11.52 -6.24 22.55
CA PRO A 147 11.25 -5.35 23.67
C PRO A 147 10.79 -3.96 23.19
N GLY A 148 9.67 -3.48 23.74
CA GLY A 148 9.10 -2.18 23.36
C GLY A 148 8.26 -2.15 22.08
N THR A 149 8.04 -3.30 21.41
CA THR A 149 7.17 -3.41 20.23
C THR A 149 5.90 -4.19 20.55
N THR A 150 4.81 -3.91 19.84
CA THR A 150 3.56 -4.67 20.00
C THR A 150 3.57 -5.94 19.16
N ILE A 151 2.75 -6.93 19.51
CA ILE A 151 2.60 -8.15 18.72
C ILE A 151 2.09 -7.87 17.30
N GLU A 152 1.21 -6.87 17.14
CA GLU A 152 0.70 -6.44 15.84
C GLU A 152 1.82 -5.88 14.97
N ALA A 153 2.72 -5.06 15.53
CA ALA A 153 3.87 -4.53 14.80
C ALA A 153 4.81 -5.66 14.35
N ALA A 154 5.06 -6.64 15.22
CA ALA A 154 5.89 -7.81 14.88
C ALA A 154 5.26 -8.65 13.75
N ARG A 155 3.94 -8.86 13.81
CA ARG A 155 3.17 -9.58 12.77
C ARG A 155 3.17 -8.84 11.43
N GLN A 156 3.02 -7.52 11.46
CA GLN A 156 3.11 -6.68 10.26
C GLN A 156 4.49 -6.82 9.61
N GLU A 157 5.55 -6.71 10.41
CA GLU A 157 6.92 -6.85 9.90
C GLU A 157 7.22 -8.24 9.36
N ALA A 158 6.71 -9.30 10.00
CA ALA A 158 6.86 -10.68 9.52
C ALA A 158 6.27 -10.92 8.11
N LEU A 159 5.24 -10.14 7.73
CA LEU A 159 4.68 -10.18 6.37
C LEU A 159 5.38 -9.20 5.43
N VAL A 160 5.49 -7.94 5.85
CA VAL A 160 5.96 -6.85 4.99
C VAL A 160 7.44 -7.00 4.70
N GLY A 161 8.26 -7.35 5.69
CA GLY A 161 9.72 -7.52 5.54
C GLY A 161 10.12 -8.39 4.35
N PRO A 162 9.66 -9.65 4.29
CA PRO A 162 9.92 -10.51 3.14
C PRO A 162 9.35 -9.93 1.83
N LEU A 163 8.12 -9.42 1.84
CA LEU A 163 7.43 -8.93 0.65
C LEU A 163 8.01 -7.62 0.08
N ARG A 164 8.75 -6.83 0.87
CA ARG A 164 9.48 -5.63 0.40
C ARG A 164 10.48 -5.95 -0.69
N HIS A 165 10.96 -7.19 -0.75
CA HIS A 165 11.89 -7.62 -1.78
C HIS A 165 11.20 -7.97 -3.10
N VAL A 166 9.86 -8.06 -3.15
CA VAL A 166 9.13 -8.18 -4.42
C VAL A 166 9.35 -6.92 -5.24
N TYR A 167 9.83 -7.10 -6.47
CA TYR A 167 10.26 -6.00 -7.31
C TYR A 167 9.14 -4.98 -7.51
N GLY A 168 9.44 -3.74 -7.18
CA GLY A 168 8.58 -2.61 -7.50
C GLY A 168 7.32 -2.49 -6.66
N VAL A 169 7.27 -3.10 -5.47
CA VAL A 169 6.18 -2.90 -4.50
C VAL A 169 6.70 -2.10 -3.31
N SER A 170 6.00 -1.05 -2.91
CA SER A 170 6.39 -0.23 -1.74
C SER A 170 5.65 -0.68 -0.47
N ASP A 171 6.21 -0.36 0.70
CA ASP A 171 5.57 -0.60 2.01
C ASP A 171 4.15 -0.07 2.08
N LYS A 172 3.90 1.13 1.54
CA LYS A 172 2.54 1.70 1.48
C LYS A 172 1.57 0.74 0.77
N ILE A 173 1.96 0.25 -0.41
CA ILE A 173 1.12 -0.63 -1.22
C ILE A 173 0.95 -1.98 -0.53
N LEU A 174 2.00 -2.54 0.06
CA LEU A 174 1.92 -3.76 0.86
C LEU A 174 0.96 -3.58 2.04
N MET A 175 1.15 -2.54 2.86
CA MET A 175 0.32 -2.27 4.03
C MET A 175 -1.16 -2.08 3.66
N MET A 176 -1.43 -1.32 2.60
CA MET A 176 -2.79 -1.07 2.13
C MET A 176 -3.45 -2.36 1.63
N THR A 177 -2.75 -3.11 0.77
CA THR A 177 -3.29 -4.31 0.11
C THR A 177 -3.46 -5.44 1.12
N LEU A 178 -2.42 -5.76 1.88
CA LEU A 178 -2.48 -6.84 2.87
C LEU A 178 -3.52 -6.55 3.95
N SER A 179 -3.71 -5.29 4.36
CA SER A 179 -4.77 -4.95 5.32
C SER A 179 -6.15 -5.37 4.82
N THR A 180 -6.51 -5.07 3.57
CA THR A 180 -7.79 -5.48 2.98
C THR A 180 -7.94 -7.01 2.95
N LEU A 181 -6.92 -7.73 2.48
CA LEU A 181 -6.93 -9.20 2.45
C LEU A 181 -7.13 -9.79 3.85
N LEU A 182 -6.35 -9.32 4.82
CA LEU A 182 -6.36 -9.86 6.18
C LEU A 182 -7.65 -9.53 6.93
N ILE A 183 -8.26 -8.36 6.68
CA ILE A 183 -9.56 -7.98 7.26
C ILE A 183 -10.71 -8.75 6.60
N GLY A 184 -10.67 -8.98 5.28
CA GLY A 184 -11.68 -9.76 4.57
C GLY A 184 -11.74 -11.21 5.06
N ALA A 185 -10.58 -11.78 5.41
CA ALA A 185 -10.48 -13.13 5.96
C ALA A 185 -10.96 -13.28 7.42
N ARG A 186 -11.51 -12.24 8.07
CA ARG A 186 -11.77 -12.22 9.52
C ARG A 186 -12.69 -13.32 10.05
N ASN A 187 -13.60 -13.82 9.21
CA ASN A 187 -14.53 -14.89 9.61
C ASN A 187 -13.86 -16.28 9.61
N GLN A 188 -12.65 -16.39 9.04
CA GLN A 188 -11.92 -17.64 8.90
C GLN A 188 -10.59 -17.62 9.67
N ARG A 189 -9.98 -16.44 9.84
CA ARG A 189 -8.62 -16.27 10.35
C ARG A 189 -8.54 -15.09 11.33
N THR A 190 -8.79 -15.33 12.62
CA THR A 190 -8.77 -14.27 13.65
C THR A 190 -7.42 -13.54 13.74
N ILE A 191 -6.29 -14.26 13.66
CA ILE A 191 -4.96 -13.64 13.71
C ILE A 191 -4.73 -12.69 12.51
N TRP A 192 -5.28 -13.03 11.34
CA TRP A 192 -5.21 -12.17 10.16
C TRP A 192 -5.96 -10.87 10.44
N PHE A 193 -7.20 -10.96 10.93
CA PHE A 193 -7.99 -9.78 11.27
C PHE A 193 -7.29 -8.86 12.28
N GLU A 194 -6.77 -9.43 13.37
CA GLU A 194 -6.05 -8.66 14.40
C GLU A 194 -4.84 -7.92 13.84
N THR A 195 -4.15 -8.54 12.88
CA THR A 195 -3.01 -7.91 12.20
C THR A 195 -3.47 -6.84 11.22
N GLY A 196 -4.39 -7.20 10.31
CA GLY A 196 -4.88 -6.34 9.24
C GLY A 196 -5.53 -5.06 9.74
N LYS A 197 -6.30 -5.13 10.83
CA LYS A 197 -6.97 -3.95 11.42
C LYS A 197 -6.00 -2.92 12.01
N ALA A 198 -4.76 -3.34 12.31
CA ALA A 198 -3.70 -2.49 12.85
C ALA A 198 -2.75 -1.95 11.77
N MET A 199 -2.87 -2.41 10.51
CA MET A 199 -2.01 -1.99 9.40
C MET A 199 -2.41 -0.59 8.91
N ILE A 200 -1.54 0.39 9.13
CA ILE A 200 -1.75 1.78 8.67
C ILE A 200 -0.90 2.03 7.43
N ALA A 201 -1.53 2.57 6.39
CA ALA A 201 -0.84 3.10 5.22
C ALA A 201 -0.94 4.62 5.23
N VAL A 202 0.20 5.29 5.36
CA VAL A 202 0.31 6.75 5.25
C VAL A 202 0.77 7.11 3.85
N ASP A 203 -0.11 7.75 3.09
CA ASP A 203 0.23 8.39 1.83
C ASP A 203 0.24 9.91 1.96
N THR A 204 0.48 10.60 0.84
CA THR A 204 0.54 12.06 0.81
C THR A 204 -0.77 12.69 1.28
N LEU A 205 -1.94 12.10 1.00
CA LEU A 205 -3.22 12.64 1.46
C LEU A 205 -3.33 12.59 2.98
N VAL A 206 -3.03 11.43 3.58
CA VAL A 206 -3.08 11.27 5.04
C VAL A 206 -2.03 12.15 5.73
N HIS A 207 -0.80 12.20 5.22
CA HIS A 207 0.25 13.03 5.79
C HIS A 207 -0.10 14.53 5.68
N ASN A 208 -0.50 14.98 4.49
CA ASN A 208 -0.86 16.38 4.25
C ASN A 208 -2.07 16.80 5.07
N PHE A 209 -3.02 15.89 5.33
CA PHE A 209 -4.10 16.16 6.27
C PHE A 209 -3.55 16.52 7.65
N LEU A 210 -2.72 15.66 8.24
CA LEU A 210 -2.15 15.88 9.58
C LEU A 210 -1.31 17.16 9.65
N HIS A 211 -0.60 17.49 8.57
CA HIS A 211 0.12 18.76 8.45
C HIS A 211 -0.85 19.94 8.38
N ARG A 212 -1.76 19.99 7.39
CA ARG A 212 -2.66 21.13 7.17
C ARG A 212 -3.53 21.42 8.39
N THR A 213 -3.92 20.40 9.14
CA THR A 213 -4.70 20.57 10.37
C THR A 213 -3.88 21.05 11.56
N GLY A 214 -2.54 21.13 11.46
CA GLY A 214 -1.63 21.48 12.54
C GLY A 214 -1.43 20.38 13.59
N ILE A 215 -1.86 19.15 13.28
CA ILE A 215 -1.76 18.01 14.21
C ILE A 215 -0.29 17.63 14.42
N LEU A 216 0.52 17.63 13.36
CA LEU A 216 1.95 17.33 13.48
C LEU A 216 2.67 18.33 14.39
N GLY A 217 2.37 19.63 14.26
CA GLY A 217 2.92 20.68 15.11
C GLY A 217 2.47 20.52 16.57
N THR A 218 1.17 20.28 16.79
CA THR A 218 0.60 20.10 18.14
C THR A 218 1.15 18.85 18.84
N CYS A 219 1.46 17.79 18.09
CA CYS A 219 2.10 16.59 18.62
C CYS A 219 3.62 16.73 18.77
N GLY A 220 4.22 17.87 18.39
CA GLY A 220 5.66 18.12 18.52
C GLY A 220 6.52 17.31 17.55
N THR A 221 5.93 16.81 16.46
CA THR A 221 6.61 15.93 15.49
C THR A 221 6.48 16.43 14.04
N PRO A 222 6.79 17.71 13.74
CA PRO A 222 6.79 18.17 12.35
C PRO A 222 7.83 17.40 11.54
N HIS A 223 7.41 16.87 10.38
CA HIS A 223 8.28 16.12 9.48
C HIS A 223 7.76 16.20 8.05
N THR A 224 8.65 15.91 7.09
CA THR A 224 8.28 15.78 5.68
C THR A 224 7.69 14.39 5.41
N TYR A 225 6.84 14.30 4.39
CA TYR A 225 6.32 13.02 3.92
C TYR A 225 7.46 12.05 3.59
N GLY A 226 7.40 10.82 4.12
CA GLY A 226 8.40 9.79 3.87
C GLY A 226 8.55 8.82 5.04
N ALA A 227 9.77 8.30 5.24
CA ALA A 227 10.07 7.33 6.29
C ALA A 227 9.70 7.82 7.70
N ALA A 228 9.83 9.13 7.95
CA ALA A 228 9.46 9.75 9.23
C ALA A 228 7.97 9.57 9.59
N CYS A 229 7.08 9.35 8.61
CA CYS A 229 5.67 9.06 8.88
C CYS A 229 5.46 7.75 9.67
N TYR A 230 6.42 6.83 9.63
CA TYR A 230 6.36 5.53 10.29
C TYR A 230 7.35 5.42 11.47
N ALA A 231 8.18 6.44 11.70
CA ALA A 231 9.08 6.52 12.85
C ALA A 231 8.29 6.78 14.16
N PRO A 232 8.91 6.58 15.34
CA PRO A 232 8.29 6.97 16.61
C PRO A 232 7.82 8.44 16.59
N GLY A 233 6.59 8.68 17.04
CA GLY A 233 5.91 9.98 17.00
C GLY A 233 5.41 10.42 15.61
N GLY A 234 5.65 9.62 14.57
CA GLY A 234 5.21 9.90 13.20
C GLY A 234 3.69 9.76 12.99
N CYS A 235 3.26 10.03 11.75
CA CYS A 235 1.85 9.98 11.35
C CYS A 235 1.14 8.67 11.74
N ALA A 236 1.79 7.52 11.56
CA ALA A 236 1.20 6.23 11.87
C ALA A 236 0.96 6.04 13.37
N GLU A 237 1.86 6.51 14.23
CA GLU A 237 1.68 6.45 15.68
C GLU A 237 0.58 7.40 16.15
N ILE A 238 0.55 8.63 15.63
CA ILE A 238 -0.53 9.59 15.90
C ILE A 238 -1.91 8.97 15.60
N ILE A 239 -2.05 8.29 14.46
CA ILE A 239 -3.31 7.62 14.09
C ILE A 239 -3.63 6.46 15.06
N ARG A 240 -2.63 5.68 15.51
CA ARG A 240 -2.86 4.63 16.52
C ARG A 240 -3.33 5.21 17.84
N THR A 241 -2.66 6.26 18.33
CA THR A 241 -3.04 6.95 19.56
C THR A 241 -4.44 7.56 19.47
N LEU A 242 -4.82 8.10 18.30
CA LEU A 242 -6.18 8.57 18.06
C LEU A 242 -7.18 7.42 18.09
N ALA A 243 -6.87 6.30 17.44
CA ALA A 243 -7.74 5.12 17.43
C ALA A 243 -7.95 4.51 18.83
N ASP A 244 -6.97 4.62 19.74
CA ASP A 244 -7.12 4.21 21.13
C ASP A 244 -8.16 5.02 21.91
N ARG A 245 -8.47 6.23 21.45
CA ARG A 245 -9.42 7.17 22.09
C ARG A 245 -10.82 7.11 21.48
N ILE A 246 -11.03 6.34 20.41
CA ILE A 246 -12.30 6.24 19.70
C ILE A 246 -12.83 4.81 19.86
N ASP A 247 -13.96 4.65 20.56
CA ASP A 247 -14.71 3.39 20.51
C ASP A 247 -15.53 3.34 19.22
N VAL A 248 -14.98 2.69 18.18
CA VAL A 248 -15.64 2.67 16.86
C VAL A 248 -16.85 1.74 16.82
N ARG A 249 -17.14 0.96 17.87
CA ARG A 249 -18.40 0.18 18.00
C ARG A 249 -19.62 1.07 18.05
N THR A 250 -19.44 2.33 18.46
CA THR A 250 -20.47 3.37 18.44
C THR A 250 -20.92 3.73 17.02
N LEU A 251 -20.07 3.50 16.02
CA LEU A 251 -20.36 3.75 14.60
C LEU A 251 -20.94 2.50 13.92
N SER A 252 -20.46 1.32 14.29
CA SER A 252 -21.00 0.03 13.85
C SER A 252 -20.71 -1.05 14.87
N ARG A 253 -21.73 -1.81 15.29
CA ARG A 253 -21.55 -2.91 16.25
C ARG A 253 -20.64 -4.03 15.75
N ALA A 254 -20.44 -4.14 14.43
CA ALA A 254 -19.55 -5.12 13.82
C ALA A 254 -18.06 -4.74 13.94
N PHE A 255 -17.75 -3.48 14.27
CA PHE A 255 -16.37 -3.03 14.39
C PHE A 255 -15.74 -3.52 15.70
N PRO A 256 -14.41 -3.74 15.74
CA PRO A 256 -13.69 -3.93 16.98
C PRO A 256 -13.69 -2.60 17.76
N GLN A 257 -13.51 -2.61 19.08
CA GLN A 257 -13.47 -1.36 19.87
C GLN A 257 -12.43 -0.37 19.33
N LYS A 258 -11.22 -0.86 19.03
CA LYS A 258 -10.10 -0.08 18.49
C LYS A 258 -9.84 -0.52 17.05
N PHE A 259 -9.86 0.44 16.11
CA PHE A 259 -9.69 0.13 14.68
C PHE A 259 -8.82 1.16 13.95
N PRO A 260 -7.48 1.12 14.13
CA PRO A 260 -6.57 2.09 13.53
C PRO A 260 -6.64 2.18 12.00
N ARG A 261 -6.80 1.04 11.31
CA ARG A 261 -6.99 1.02 9.85
C ARG A 261 -8.24 1.81 9.42
N PHE A 262 -9.34 1.67 10.14
CA PHE A 262 -10.57 2.42 9.85
C PHE A 262 -10.35 3.93 10.03
N VAL A 263 -9.68 4.35 11.11
CA VAL A 263 -9.36 5.77 11.33
C VAL A 263 -8.49 6.31 10.19
N GLN A 264 -7.45 5.58 9.79
CA GLN A 264 -6.66 5.96 8.61
C GLN A 264 -7.52 6.06 7.35
N ASN A 265 -8.40 5.09 7.10
CA ASN A 265 -9.27 5.10 5.91
C ASN A 265 -10.23 6.30 5.93
N ALA A 266 -10.79 6.66 7.08
CA ALA A 266 -11.65 7.83 7.24
C ALA A 266 -10.91 9.13 6.91
N LEU A 267 -9.66 9.28 7.39
CA LEU A 267 -8.80 10.41 7.03
C LEU A 267 -8.53 10.45 5.52
N TRP A 268 -8.20 9.31 4.92
CA TRP A 268 -7.98 9.22 3.49
C TRP A 268 -9.26 9.58 2.70
N ARG A 269 -10.44 9.09 3.09
CA ARG A 269 -11.72 9.41 2.46
C ARG A 269 -12.11 10.87 2.59
N PHE A 270 -11.72 11.53 3.68
CA PHE A 270 -11.93 12.96 3.83
C PHE A 270 -11.17 13.78 2.76
N CYS A 271 -10.01 13.27 2.33
CA CYS A 271 -9.09 13.97 1.43
C CYS A 271 -9.22 13.51 -0.03
N SER A 272 -9.49 12.23 -0.26
CA SER A 272 -9.46 11.61 -1.59
C SER A 272 -10.51 12.21 -2.53
N GLY A 273 -10.16 12.27 -3.81
CA GLY A 273 -11.07 12.68 -4.88
C GLY A 273 -12.29 11.76 -5.00
N ASP A 274 -12.11 10.47 -4.70
CA ASP A 274 -13.17 9.45 -4.69
C ASP A 274 -13.95 9.40 -3.36
N GLY A 275 -13.60 10.29 -2.41
CA GLY A 275 -14.28 10.44 -1.12
C GLY A 275 -14.99 11.79 -1.01
N LEU A 276 -14.85 12.45 0.14
CA LEU A 276 -15.43 13.78 0.36
C LEU A 276 -14.72 14.88 -0.43
N ASN A 277 -13.48 14.62 -0.87
CA ASN A 277 -12.69 15.56 -1.66
C ASN A 277 -12.64 16.97 -1.03
N LEU A 278 -12.40 17.04 0.28
CA LEU A 278 -12.35 18.30 1.04
C LEU A 278 -10.90 18.76 1.24
N CYS A 279 -10.09 17.98 1.96
CA CYS A 279 -8.68 18.31 2.21
C CYS A 279 -7.77 17.80 1.07
N ASN A 280 -8.10 18.14 -0.17
CA ASN A 280 -7.39 17.69 -1.37
C ASN A 280 -6.51 18.81 -1.95
N GLY A 281 -5.26 18.50 -2.34
CA GLY A 281 -4.38 19.46 -3.03
C GLY A 281 -4.90 19.92 -4.40
N ASN A 282 -5.84 19.20 -5.01
CA ASN A 282 -6.53 19.65 -6.22
C ASN A 282 -7.59 20.73 -5.94
N ARG A 283 -7.90 21.00 -4.66
CA ARG A 283 -8.90 22.02 -4.24
C ARG A 283 -8.32 23.11 -3.36
N ILE A 284 -7.14 22.89 -2.81
CA ILE A 284 -6.48 23.81 -1.86
C ILE A 284 -5.20 24.31 -2.51
N ASP A 285 -5.02 25.63 -2.53
CA ASP A 285 -3.73 26.23 -2.84
C ASP A 285 -2.78 26.08 -1.66
N ASP A 286 -1.86 25.12 -1.75
CA ASP A 286 -0.90 24.77 -0.70
C ASP A 286 0.12 25.86 -0.34
N ARG A 287 0.08 27.02 -1.00
CA ARG A 287 0.92 28.20 -0.69
C ARG A 287 0.30 29.10 0.38
N GLN A 288 -0.99 28.92 0.67
CA GLN A 288 -1.74 29.77 1.58
C GLN A 288 -2.64 28.94 2.51
N ALA A 289 -3.21 29.59 3.52
CA ALA A 289 -4.18 28.95 4.38
C ALA A 289 -5.44 28.55 3.59
N CYS A 290 -5.96 27.35 3.85
CA CYS A 290 -7.16 26.84 3.21
C CYS A 290 -8.38 27.73 3.53
N ASP A 291 -9.16 28.06 2.50
CA ASP A 291 -10.31 28.97 2.52
C ASP A 291 -11.67 28.23 2.41
N ILE A 292 -11.66 26.90 2.39
CA ILE A 292 -12.88 26.07 2.32
C ILE A 292 -13.67 26.19 3.62
N SER A 293 -14.51 27.22 3.72
CA SER A 293 -15.23 27.63 4.92
C SER A 293 -16.31 26.64 5.39
N TYR A 294 -16.84 25.82 4.48
CA TYR A 294 -17.81 24.77 4.77
C TYR A 294 -17.16 23.45 5.23
N CYS A 295 -15.83 23.40 5.38
CA CYS A 295 -15.14 22.24 5.94
C CYS A 295 -15.53 22.04 7.41
N TYR A 296 -15.93 20.82 7.78
CA TYR A 296 -16.34 20.48 9.15
C TYR A 296 -15.25 20.73 10.21
N LEU A 297 -13.99 20.82 9.78
CA LEU A 297 -12.85 21.09 10.64
C LEU A 297 -12.42 22.56 10.63
N TYR A 298 -13.04 23.43 9.81
CA TYR A 298 -12.53 24.78 9.52
C TYR A 298 -12.20 25.59 10.78
N GLN A 299 -13.07 25.55 11.79
CA GLN A 299 -12.89 26.29 13.05
C GLN A 299 -11.79 25.73 13.96
N LYS A 300 -11.40 24.47 13.79
CA LYS A 300 -10.39 23.77 14.60
C LYS A 300 -9.08 23.53 13.87
N CYS A 301 -9.08 23.69 12.54
CA CYS A 301 -7.96 23.44 11.66
C CYS A 301 -7.02 24.64 11.64
N SER A 302 -5.73 24.41 11.92
CA SER A 302 -4.70 25.45 11.81
C SER A 302 -4.52 25.96 10.38
N ARG A 303 -4.94 25.18 9.37
CA ARG A 303 -4.87 25.50 7.93
C ARG A 303 -3.44 25.81 7.49
N GLU A 304 -2.49 25.04 8.00
CA GLU A 304 -1.07 25.24 7.71
C GLU A 304 -0.79 24.98 6.22
N PRO A 305 -0.15 25.93 5.51
CA PRO A 305 0.25 25.73 4.12
C PRO A 305 1.34 24.66 4.04
N LEU A 306 1.33 23.84 2.98
CA LEU A 306 2.35 22.80 2.77
C LEU A 306 3.64 23.36 2.14
N LYS A 307 3.52 24.45 1.37
CA LYS A 307 4.64 25.13 0.74
C LYS A 307 4.86 26.44 1.47
N GLY A 308 5.96 26.54 2.22
CA GLY A 308 6.35 27.81 2.83
C GLY A 308 6.44 28.91 1.76
N LEU A 309 6.01 30.12 2.10
CA LEU A 309 6.41 31.31 1.36
C LEU A 309 7.95 31.33 1.42
N LYS A 310 8.62 31.19 0.27
CA LYS A 310 10.04 31.53 0.20
C LYS A 310 10.15 32.99 0.60
N THR A 311 10.57 33.27 1.82
CA THR A 311 11.02 34.60 2.21
C THR A 311 12.25 34.90 1.36
N THR A 312 12.05 35.60 0.24
CA THR A 312 13.13 36.31 -0.42
C THR A 312 13.53 37.47 0.47
N ALA A 313 14.30 37.18 1.52
CA ALA A 313 15.14 38.18 2.15
C ALA A 313 16.26 38.49 1.15
N LYS A 314 16.02 39.43 0.23
CA LYS A 314 17.11 40.18 -0.38
C LYS A 314 17.73 40.98 0.76
N SER A 315 18.92 40.59 1.18
CA SER A 315 19.81 41.43 1.95
C SER A 315 20.23 42.59 1.05
N ASP A 316 19.53 43.71 1.14
CA ASP A 316 20.06 45.00 0.77
C ASP A 316 21.13 45.36 1.82
N ILE A 317 22.37 44.93 1.56
CA ILE A 317 23.56 45.47 2.19
C ILE A 317 24.57 45.71 1.08
N TYR A 318 24.45 46.87 0.43
CA TYR A 318 25.57 47.67 -0.04
C TYR A 318 25.10 49.11 -0.18
N SER A 319 25.28 49.87 0.90
CA SER A 319 25.30 51.33 0.89
C SER A 319 26.26 51.76 2.01
N ASP A 320 27.32 52.44 1.60
CA ASP A 320 28.15 53.39 2.34
C ASP A 320 29.08 52.87 3.45
N ASN A 321 30.31 52.49 3.04
CA ASN A 321 31.55 53.26 3.26
C ASN A 321 32.78 52.50 2.74
#